data_AF-A0A5C1QJM5-F1
#
_entry.id   AF-A0A5C1QJM5-F1
#
_cell.length_a   1.000
_cell.length_b   1.000
_cell.length_c   1.000
_cell.angle_alpha   90.00
_cell.angle_beta   90.00
_cell.angle_gamma   90.00
#
_symmetry.space_group_name_H-M   'P 1'
#
loop_
_entity.id
_entity.type
_entity.pdbx_description
1 polymer ?
#
loop_
_entity_poly.entity_id
_entity_poly.type
_entity_poly.pdbx_seq_one_letter_code
_entity_poly.pdbx_strand_id
1 'polypeptide(L)'
;MMPLRLLWYILILICIFTFIGLNLGNTSDINLWFTEAAKLKDIPIFISFFVMYILGAVSVIPYIVGSGLKKKKQMKQLKKENSLVPEKMDRKTKRMLKRNSETQSESNSETTNTF
;
A
#
# COMPACT_ATOMS: atom_id res chain seq x y z
N MET A 1 -6.67 -2.02 25.84
CA MET A 1 -7.09 -3.44 25.74
C MET A 1 -8.24 -3.44 24.75
N MET A 2 -8.19 -3.99 23.53
CA MET A 2 -8.33 -5.38 23.05
C MET A 2 -9.74 -6.06 23.02
N PRO A 3 -10.82 -5.68 23.77
CA PRO A 3 -12.11 -6.36 23.67
C PRO A 3 -12.95 -5.86 22.49
N LEU A 4 -12.76 -4.62 22.03
CA LEU A 4 -13.54 -4.06 20.92
C LEU A 4 -13.27 -4.79 19.60
N ARG A 5 -12.03 -5.25 19.38
CA ARG A 5 -11.66 -6.10 18.24
C ARG A 5 -12.37 -7.45 18.31
N LEU A 6 -12.40 -8.07 19.49
CA LEU A 6 -13.06 -9.35 19.72
C LEU A 6 -14.59 -9.23 19.51
N LEU A 7 -15.20 -8.16 20.03
CA LEU A 7 -16.62 -7.87 19.83
C LEU A 7 -16.94 -7.70 18.33
N TRP A 8 -16.07 -7.03 17.58
CA TRP A 8 -16.22 -6.87 16.14
C TRP A 8 -16.11 -8.21 15.38
N TYR A 9 -15.17 -9.08 15.77
CA TYR A 9 -15.09 -10.43 15.22
C TYR A 9 -16.34 -11.26 15.51
N ILE A 10 -16.84 -11.23 16.75
CA ILE A 10 -18.06 -11.94 17.14
C ILE A 10 -19.26 -11.41 16.34
N LEU A 11 -19.39 -10.10 16.20
CA LEU A 11 -20.46 -9.48 15.41
C LEU A 11 -20.43 -9.93 13.95
N ILE A 12 -19.24 -9.94 13.33
CA ILE A 12 -19.06 -10.44 11.96
C ILE A 12 -19.43 -11.92 11.87
N LEU A 13 -19.01 -12.72 12.84
CA LEU A 13 -19.30 -14.15 12.86
C LEU A 13 -20.82 -14.39 12.93
N ILE A 14 -21.52 -13.66 13.80
CA ILE A 14 -22.99 -13.71 13.90
C ILE A 14 -23.63 -13.29 12.58
N CYS A 15 -23.18 -12.20 11.95
CA CYS A 15 -23.67 -11.78 10.63
C CYS A 15 -23.47 -12.86 9.56
N ILE A 16 -22.30 -13.52 9.53
CA ILE A 16 -22.00 -14.60 8.56
C ILE A 16 -22.92 -15.80 8.81
N PHE A 17 -23.03 -16.27 10.04
CA PHE A 17 -23.88 -17.42 10.37
C PHE A 17 -25.36 -17.12 10.14
N THR A 18 -25.80 -15.89 10.43
CA THR A 18 -27.18 -15.45 10.17
C THR A 18 -27.44 -15.37 8.67
N PHE A 19 -26.49 -14.85 7.89
CA PHE A 19 -26.56 -14.80 6.44
C PHE A 19 -26.66 -16.20 5.83
N ILE A 20 -25.80 -17.13 6.25
CA ILE A 20 -25.84 -18.54 5.84
C ILE A 20 -27.18 -19.16 6.26
N GLY A 21 -27.57 -18.96 7.53
CA GLY A 21 -28.84 -19.34 8.16
C GLY A 21 -30.06 -19.00 7.32
N LEU A 22 -30.18 -17.73 6.96
CA LEU A 22 -31.27 -17.18 6.15
C LEU A 22 -31.21 -17.61 4.69
N ASN A 23 -30.03 -17.90 4.14
CA ASN A 23 -29.86 -18.35 2.75
C ASN A 23 -29.87 -19.87 2.54
N LEU A 24 -29.94 -20.69 3.60
CA LEU A 24 -29.95 -22.16 3.49
C LEU A 24 -31.15 -22.69 2.68
N GLY A 25 -32.31 -22.06 2.80
CA GLY A 25 -33.50 -22.40 2.01
C GLY A 25 -33.53 -21.72 0.63
N ASN A 26 -32.60 -20.81 0.36
CA ASN A 26 -32.56 -20.01 -0.86
C ASN A 26 -31.53 -20.62 -1.81
N THR A 27 -32.00 -21.62 -2.56
CA THR A 27 -31.21 -22.26 -3.62
C THR A 27 -31.44 -21.56 -4.95
N SER A 28 -30.48 -21.67 -5.86
CA SER A 28 -30.60 -21.18 -7.23
C SER A 28 -30.00 -22.18 -8.21
N ASP A 29 -30.70 -22.34 -9.33
CA ASP A 29 -30.25 -23.17 -10.44
C ASP A 29 -29.33 -22.35 -11.34
N ILE A 30 -28.08 -22.78 -11.44
CA ILE A 30 -27.05 -22.10 -12.24
C ILE A 30 -26.77 -22.97 -13.46
N ASN A 31 -26.90 -22.40 -14.65
CA ASN A 31 -26.54 -23.07 -15.89
C ASN A 31 -25.22 -22.47 -16.41
N LEU A 32 -24.10 -23.17 -16.18
CA LEU A 32 -22.76 -22.67 -16.55
C LEU A 32 -22.43 -22.87 -18.05
N TRP A 33 -23.13 -23.77 -18.74
CA TRP A 33 -22.86 -24.09 -20.14
C TRP A 33 -24.13 -24.48 -20.89
N PHE A 34 -24.09 -24.46 -22.22
CA PHE A 34 -25.21 -24.86 -23.09
C PHE A 34 -25.51 -26.37 -23.07
N THR A 35 -24.73 -27.17 -22.35
CA THR A 35 -24.90 -28.62 -22.22
C THR A 35 -25.45 -28.95 -20.84
N GLU A 36 -26.39 -29.89 -20.77
CA GLU A 36 -27.05 -30.30 -19.52
C GLU A 36 -26.06 -30.76 -18.43
N ALA A 37 -24.87 -31.21 -18.82
CA ALA A 37 -23.79 -31.61 -17.92
C ALA A 37 -23.25 -30.48 -17.02
N ALA A 38 -23.50 -29.20 -17.36
CA ALA A 38 -23.09 -28.05 -16.56
C ALA A 38 -24.26 -27.40 -15.79
N LYS A 39 -25.38 -28.12 -15.65
CA LYS A 39 -26.50 -27.70 -14.80
C LYS A 39 -26.15 -27.98 -13.35
N LEU A 40 -25.98 -26.90 -12.63
CA LEU A 40 -25.65 -26.85 -11.22
C LEU A 40 -26.96 -26.51 -10.49
N LYS A 41 -27.71 -27.56 -10.14
CA LYS A 41 -29.04 -27.48 -9.54
C LYS A 41 -28.94 -27.37 -8.02
N ASP A 42 -29.84 -26.59 -7.42
CA ASP A 42 -30.01 -26.48 -5.96
C ASP A 42 -28.78 -25.97 -5.19
N ILE A 43 -28.02 -25.03 -5.77
CA ILE A 43 -26.88 -24.44 -5.06
C ILE A 43 -27.33 -23.32 -4.14
N PRO A 44 -26.97 -23.37 -2.85
CA PRO A 44 -27.20 -22.26 -1.94
C PRO A 44 -26.55 -20.99 -2.47
N ILE A 45 -27.33 -19.91 -2.58
CA ILE A 45 -26.90 -18.63 -3.16
C ILE A 45 -25.64 -18.07 -2.48
N PHE A 46 -25.49 -18.32 -1.17
CA PHE A 46 -24.30 -17.88 -0.43
C PHE A 46 -23.00 -18.48 -0.99
N ILE A 47 -23.01 -19.71 -1.49
CA ILE A 47 -21.84 -20.38 -2.07
C ILE A 47 -21.44 -19.65 -3.35
N SER A 48 -22.41 -19.29 -4.19
CA SER A 48 -22.18 -18.54 -5.43
C SER A 48 -21.53 -17.18 -5.15
N PHE A 49 -22.04 -16.45 -4.15
CA PHE A 49 -21.42 -15.19 -3.73
C PHE A 49 -20.02 -15.37 -3.17
N PHE A 50 -19.78 -16.44 -2.41
CA PHE A 50 -18.47 -16.73 -1.84
C PHE A 50 -17.43 -17.02 -2.94
N VAL A 51 -17.80 -17.83 -3.94
CA VAL A 51 -16.96 -18.11 -5.10
C VAL A 51 -16.67 -16.83 -5.88
N MET A 52 -17.69 -16.00 -6.15
CA MET A 52 -17.55 -14.72 -6.83
C MET A 52 -16.60 -13.78 -6.07
N TYR A 53 -16.71 -13.73 -4.73
CA TYR A 53 -15.84 -12.94 -3.87
C TYR A 53 -14.39 -13.41 -3.93
N ILE A 54 -14.13 -14.72 -3.83
CA ILE A 54 -12.78 -15.27 -3.96
C ILE A 54 -12.21 -14.94 -5.33
N LEU A 55 -12.98 -15.13 -6.39
CA LEU A 55 -12.55 -14.85 -7.76
C LEU A 55 -12.19 -13.37 -7.94
N GLY A 56 -13.01 -12.47 -7.40
CA GLY A 56 -12.74 -11.03 -7.35
C GLY A 56 -11.49 -10.70 -6.54
N ALA A 57 -11.34 -11.27 -5.35
CA ALA A 57 -10.17 -11.05 -4.49
C ALA A 57 -8.87 -11.53 -5.16
N VAL A 58 -8.90 -12.72 -5.77
CA VAL A 58 -7.77 -13.29 -6.50
C VAL A 58 -7.44 -12.47 -7.75
N SER A 59 -8.44 -11.92 -8.44
CA SER A 59 -8.25 -11.05 -9.60
C SER A 59 -7.41 -9.79 -9.28
N VAL A 60 -7.47 -9.29 -8.04
CA VAL A 60 -6.71 -8.11 -7.62
C VAL A 60 -5.24 -8.45 -7.25
N ILE A 61 -4.92 -9.72 -6.96
CA ILE A 61 -3.57 -10.18 -6.62
C ILE A 61 -2.52 -9.79 -7.68
N PRO A 62 -2.69 -10.09 -8.99
CA PRO A 62 -1.69 -9.71 -9.99
C PRO A 62 -1.48 -8.18 -10.06
N TYR A 63 -2.51 -7.38 -9.81
CA TYR A 63 -2.40 -5.91 -9.79
C TYR A 63 -1.60 -5.41 -8.58
N ILE A 64 -1.84 -5.96 -7.39
CA ILE A 64 -1.11 -5.62 -6.17
C ILE A 64 0.36 -6.06 -6.27
N VAL A 65 0.61 -7.29 -6.73
CA VAL A 65 1.97 -7.81 -6.89
C VAL A 65 2.73 -7.00 -7.95
N GLY A 66 2.11 -6.71 -9.09
CA GLY A 66 2.71 -5.91 -10.15
C GLY A 66 3.04 -4.47 -9.73
N SER A 67 2.17 -3.82 -8.97
CA SER A 67 2.40 -2.44 -8.49
C SER A 67 3.44 -2.38 -7.36
N GLY A 68 3.46 -3.34 -6.44
CA GLY A 68 4.47 -3.45 -5.39
C GLY A 68 5.89 -3.68 -5.92
N LEU A 69 6.02 -4.49 -6.98
CA LEU A 69 7.29 -4.71 -7.68
C LEU A 69 7.83 -3.43 -8.33
N LYS A 70 6.96 -2.64 -8.97
CA LYS A 70 7.34 -1.34 -9.56
C LYS A 70 7.84 -0.35 -8.50
N LYS A 71 7.15 -0.26 -7.35
CA LYS A 71 7.57 0.61 -6.23
C LYS A 71 8.93 0.20 -5.67
N LYS A 72 9.17 -1.11 -5.46
CA LYS A 72 10.49 -1.61 -5.02
C LYS A 72 11.60 -1.34 -6.05
N LYS A 73 11.32 -1.44 -7.35
CA LYS A 73 12.29 -1.15 -8.41
C LYS A 73 12.63 0.34 -8.51
N GLN A 74 11.67 1.23 -8.31
CA GLN A 74 11.90 2.69 -8.27
C GLN A 74 12.67 3.09 -7.00
N MET A 75 12.34 2.51 -5.85
CA MET A 75 13.06 2.79 -4.59
C MET A 75 14.52 2.28 -4.63
N LYS A 76 14.77 1.13 -5.28
CA LYS A 76 16.13 0.64 -5.54
C LYS A 76 16.92 1.53 -6.51
N GLN A 77 16.27 2.09 -7.54
CA GLN A 77 16.91 3.01 -8.48
C GLN A 77 17.24 4.36 -7.82
N LEU A 78 16.29 4.92 -7.05
CA LEU A 78 16.50 6.16 -6.30
C LEU A 78 17.59 6.03 -5.23
N LYS A 79 17.72 4.85 -4.59
CA LYS A 79 18.81 4.54 -3.67
C LYS A 79 20.16 4.39 -4.38
N LYS A 80 20.18 3.81 -5.59
CA LYS A 80 21.41 3.66 -6.39
C LYS A 80 21.91 5.00 -6.94
N GLU A 81 21.00 5.88 -7.34
CA GLU A 81 21.30 7.24 -7.82
C GLU A 81 21.83 8.15 -6.70
N ASN A 82 21.21 8.12 -5.52
CA ASN A 82 21.72 8.85 -4.35
C ASN A 82 23.02 8.27 -3.77
N SER A 83 23.36 7.02 -4.08
CA SER A 83 24.64 6.41 -3.68
C SER A 83 25.77 6.67 -4.68
N LEU A 84 25.47 7.25 -5.85
CA LEU A 84 26.44 7.64 -6.88
C LEU A 84 26.71 9.15 -6.90
N VAL A 85 26.02 9.96 -6.08
CA VAL A 85 26.50 11.30 -5.76
C VAL A 85 27.72 11.11 -4.86
N PRO A 86 28.94 11.45 -5.32
CA PRO A 86 30.12 11.25 -4.52
C PRO A 86 30.01 12.14 -3.29
N GLU A 87 30.02 11.51 -2.12
CA GLU A 87 30.27 12.09 -0.81
C GLU A 87 31.71 12.67 -0.77
N LYS A 88 31.97 13.68 -1.59
CA LYS A 88 33.20 14.46 -1.59
C LYS A 88 32.89 15.95 -1.81
N MET A 89 31.94 16.48 -1.06
CA MET A 89 32.14 17.84 -0.58
C MET A 89 33.14 17.73 0.57
N ASP A 90 34.43 17.81 0.21
CA ASP A 90 35.58 17.77 1.11
C ASP A 90 35.30 18.64 2.34
N ARG A 91 35.55 18.10 3.55
CA ARG A 91 35.49 18.85 4.81
C ARG A 91 36.28 20.16 4.72
N LYS A 92 37.28 20.24 3.82
CA LYS A 92 38.03 21.46 3.49
C LYS A 92 37.16 22.56 2.85
N THR A 93 36.27 22.22 1.93
CA THR A 93 35.34 23.18 1.28
C THR A 93 34.34 23.74 2.29
N LYS A 94 33.82 22.90 3.19
CA LYS A 94 32.91 23.34 4.27
C LYS A 94 33.60 24.27 5.29
N ARG A 95 34.89 24.05 5.56
CA ARG A 95 35.69 24.92 6.45
C ARG A 95 36.06 26.25 5.78
N MET A 96 36.33 26.26 4.49
CA MET A 96 36.64 27.48 3.74
C MET A 96 35.42 28.39 3.57
N LEU A 97 34.23 27.83 3.34
CA LEU A 97 33.00 28.62 3.24
C LEU A 97 32.65 29.31 4.57
N LYS A 98 32.86 28.63 5.70
CA LYS A 98 32.64 29.20 7.05
C LYS A 98 33.61 30.35 7.36
N ARG A 99 34.87 30.23 6.93
CA ARG A 99 35.88 31.27 7.14
C ARG A 99 35.61 32.52 6.30
N ASN A 100 35.15 32.36 5.05
CA ASN A 100 34.78 33.51 4.20
C ASN A 100 33.54 34.25 4.68
N SER A 101 32.56 33.56 5.29
CA SER A 101 31.38 34.23 5.88
C SER A 101 31.71 35.02 7.15
N GLU A 102 32.73 34.62 7.90
CA GLU A 102 33.20 35.36 9.08
C GLU A 102 34.01 36.60 8.66
N THR A 103 34.89 36.50 7.65
CA THR A 103 35.69 37.66 7.17
C THR A 103 34.87 38.73 6.42
N GLN A 104 33.76 38.36 5.75
CA GLN A 104 32.85 39.35 5.14
C GLN A 104 31.99 40.10 6.16
N SER A 105 31.77 39.52 7.35
CA SER A 105 31.01 40.16 8.43
C SER A 105 31.86 41.20 9.17
N GLU A 106 33.17 40.98 9.28
CA GLU A 106 34.11 41.97 9.84
C GLU A 106 34.38 43.14 8.87
N SER A 107 34.56 42.88 7.56
CA SER A 107 34.83 43.96 6.60
C SER A 107 33.67 44.94 6.40
N ASN A 108 32.42 44.48 6.54
CA ASN A 108 31.23 45.34 6.45
C ASN A 108 30.97 46.16 7.72
N SER A 109 31.61 45.82 8.85
CA SER A 109 31.48 46.58 10.10
C SER A 109 32.48 47.73 10.24
N GLU A 110 33.60 47.69 9.51
CA GLU A 110 34.58 48.78 9.46
C GLU A 110 34.21 49.89 8.47
N THR A 111 33.48 49.60 7.38
CA THR A 111 33.14 50.63 6.37
C THR A 111 31.97 51.54 6.77
N THR A 112 31.17 51.17 7.77
CA THR A 112 30.03 51.97 8.25
C THR A 112 30.40 53.04 9.30
N ASN A 113 31.65 53.12 9.75
CA ASN A 113 32.10 54.05 10.79
C ASN A 113 32.98 55.20 10.29
N THR A 114 33.12 55.37 8.96
CA THR A 114 33.87 56.49 8.37
C THR A 114 33.02 57.22 7.33
N PHE A 115 31.97 57.90 7.77
CA PHE A 115 31.38 59.09 7.12
C PHE A 115 30.63 59.92 8.16
#